data_AF-A0A3C0DR05-F1
#
_entry.id   AF-A0A3C0DR05-F1
#
_cell.length_a   1.000
_cell.length_b   1.000
_cell.length_c   1.000
_cell.angle_alpha   90.00
_cell.angle_beta   90.00
_cell.angle_gamma   90.00
#
_symmetry.space_group_name_H-M   'P 1'
#
loop_
_entity.id
_entity.type
_entity.pdbx_description
1 polymer ?
#
loop_
_entity_poly.entity_id
_entity_poly.type
_entity_poly.pdbx_seq_one_letter_code
_entity_poly.pdbx_strand_id
1 'polypeptide(L)'
;MALIENGEHATALVESLAADAITQREPELCAEAAAMMPSLPFEEIDLLIVDQIGKNISGTGMDTNTIGRRGSGYRLVPDAEVAKPFIWRIFVRSLTPESCGNAIGIGLAEATTERLLADIDTDALHTNSITSRSVLSAKLPMAFDTDAAAVQAMLASLPDDDPAKVRVVRIRDTLSLGLLEVSAALSAEVEVHPALHPLSKDEPMQFDDSGNLAVLD
;
A
#
# COMPACT_ATOMS: atom_id res chain seq x y z
N MET A 1 18.25 10.09 22.88
CA MET A 1 18.01 8.66 22.68
C MET A 1 17.30 8.51 21.37
N ALA A 2 17.89 7.76 20.43
CA ALA A 2 17.29 7.39 19.17
C ALA A 2 16.90 5.90 19.23
N LEU A 3 15.75 5.57 18.66
CA LEU A 3 15.24 4.21 18.54
C LEU A 3 14.79 4.00 17.09
N ILE A 4 15.34 2.99 16.42
CA ILE A 4 14.98 2.61 15.06
C ILE A 4 14.37 1.21 15.09
N GLU A 5 13.25 1.04 14.39
CA GLU A 5 12.60 -0.25 14.17
C GLU A 5 12.81 -0.68 12.71
N ASN A 6 12.91 -1.99 12.46
CA ASN A 6 12.97 -2.55 11.11
C ASN A 6 11.56 -2.83 10.55
N GLY A 7 11.48 -3.29 9.31
CA GLY A 7 10.22 -3.66 8.65
C GLY A 7 9.44 -4.84 9.26
N GLU A 8 9.96 -5.47 10.32
CA GLU A 8 9.24 -6.47 11.13
C GLU A 8 8.75 -5.90 12.47
N HIS A 9 8.84 -4.58 12.67
CA HIS A 9 8.57 -3.88 13.94
C HIS A 9 9.43 -4.34 15.10
N ALA A 10 10.59 -4.93 14.82
CA ALA A 10 11.59 -5.23 15.83
C ALA A 10 12.54 -4.03 15.98
N THR A 11 12.92 -3.72 17.22
CA THR A 11 13.95 -2.71 17.49
C THR A 11 15.27 -3.11 16.83
N ALA A 12 15.70 -2.33 15.84
CA ALA A 12 16.92 -2.54 15.08
C ALA A 12 18.12 -1.80 15.69
N LEU A 13 17.89 -0.61 16.25
CA LEU A 13 18.93 0.22 16.86
C LEU A 13 18.38 0.98 18.07
N VAL A 14 19.17 1.03 19.14
CA VAL A 14 18.98 1.97 20.25
C VAL A 14 20.30 2.70 20.46
N GLU A 15 20.32 4.01 20.23
CA GLU A 15 21.53 4.83 20.34
C GLU A 15 21.32 6.00 21.31
N SER A 16 22.24 6.16 22.27
CA SER A 16 22.25 7.31 23.18
C SER A 16 23.18 8.39 22.65
N LEU A 17 22.60 9.50 22.21
CA LEU A 17 23.33 10.67 21.69
C LEU A 17 23.49 11.75 22.76
N ALA A 18 24.67 12.36 22.83
CA ALA A 18 24.87 13.63 23.52
C ALA A 18 24.18 14.77 22.75
N ALA A 19 23.74 15.81 23.45
CA ALA A 19 22.90 16.87 22.87
C ALA A 19 23.56 17.62 21.71
N ASP A 20 24.89 17.78 21.77
CA ASP A 20 25.72 18.42 20.74
C ASP A 20 25.92 17.54 19.49
N ALA A 21 25.77 16.22 19.60
CA ALA A 21 25.90 15.28 18.50
C ALA A 21 24.60 15.06 17.70
N ILE A 22 23.44 15.47 18.24
CA ILE A 22 22.12 15.21 17.63
C ILE A 22 22.05 15.77 16.21
N THR A 23 22.40 17.04 16.01
CA THR A 23 22.29 17.71 14.70
C THR A 23 23.15 17.04 13.62
N GLN A 24 24.25 16.40 14.01
CA GLN A 24 25.14 15.71 13.07
C GLN A 24 24.68 14.27 12.80
N ARG A 25 24.24 13.56 13.84
CA ARG A 25 23.95 12.11 13.78
C ARG A 25 22.50 11.80 13.36
N GLU A 26 21.55 12.69 13.63
CA GLU A 26 20.13 12.51 13.26
C GLU A 26 19.92 12.26 11.75
N PRO A 27 20.57 12.99 10.82
CA PRO A 27 20.41 12.70 9.40
C PRO A 27 20.88 11.30 8.99
N GLU A 28 21.98 10.83 9.58
CA GLU A 28 22.53 9.50 9.32
C GLU A 28 21.59 8.42 9.85
N LEU A 29 21.06 8.60 11.06
CA LEU A 29 20.08 7.68 11.65
C LEU A 29 18.76 7.65 10.87
N CYS A 30 18.31 8.81 10.36
CA CYS A 30 17.14 8.86 9.48
C CYS A 30 17.40 8.10 8.17
N ALA A 31 18.61 8.16 7.62
CA ALA A 31 18.97 7.40 6.43
C ALA A 31 19.06 5.89 6.71
N GLU A 32 19.62 5.50 7.86
CA GLU A 32 19.65 4.11 8.32
C GLU A 32 18.23 3.55 8.52
N ALA A 33 17.34 4.31 9.18
CA ALA A 33 15.94 3.95 9.34
C ALA A 33 15.22 3.84 7.98
N ALA A 34 15.44 4.79 7.07
CA ALA A 34 14.85 4.77 5.74
C ALA A 34 15.27 3.54 4.93
N ALA A 35 16.52 3.08 5.07
CA ALA A 35 17.02 1.88 4.41
C ALA A 35 16.42 0.57 4.97
N MET A 36 15.88 0.60 6.20
CA MET A 36 15.21 -0.54 6.85
C MET A 36 13.70 -0.56 6.63
N MET A 37 13.13 0.49 6.03
CA MET A 37 11.70 0.59 5.78
C MET A 37 11.25 -0.49 4.78
N PRO A 38 10.20 -1.25 5.10
CA PRO A 38 9.68 -2.25 4.18
C PRO A 38 9.12 -1.56 2.93
N SER A 39 9.51 -2.06 1.76
CA SER A 39 9.07 -1.54 0.47
C SER A 39 8.67 -2.68 -0.46
N LEU A 40 7.81 -2.37 -1.43
CA LEU A 40 7.44 -3.32 -2.47
C LEU A 40 8.66 -3.55 -3.39
N PRO A 41 9.15 -4.79 -3.55
CA PRO A 41 10.41 -5.09 -4.23
C PRO A 41 10.29 -5.13 -5.76
N PHE A 42 9.48 -4.23 -6.33
CA PHE A 42 9.22 -4.14 -7.77
C PHE A 42 9.33 -2.69 -8.21
N GLU A 43 9.81 -2.44 -9.42
CA GLU A 43 9.87 -1.07 -9.94
C GLU A 43 8.52 -0.56 -10.45
N GLU A 44 7.72 -1.47 -11.02
CA GLU A 44 6.44 -1.19 -11.64
C GLU A 44 5.43 -2.28 -11.28
N ILE A 45 4.20 -1.87 -10.98
CA ILE A 45 3.06 -2.72 -10.65
C ILE A 45 1.84 -2.20 -11.41
N ASP A 46 1.15 -3.09 -12.12
CA ASP A 46 -0.06 -2.73 -12.88
C ASP A 46 -1.27 -2.63 -11.95
N LEU A 47 -1.42 -3.60 -11.06
CA LEU A 47 -2.49 -3.63 -10.06
C LEU A 47 -1.92 -4.03 -8.70
N LEU A 48 -1.99 -3.11 -7.74
CA LEU A 48 -1.77 -3.42 -6.33
C LEU A 48 -3.13 -3.66 -5.66
N ILE A 49 -3.33 -4.86 -5.14
CA ILE A 49 -4.48 -5.21 -4.30
C ILE A 49 -4.05 -5.09 -2.83
N VAL A 50 -4.80 -4.30 -2.06
CA VAL A 50 -4.55 -4.09 -0.62
C VAL A 50 -5.77 -4.60 0.15
N ASP A 51 -5.58 -5.63 0.96
CA ASP A 51 -6.69 -6.28 1.67
C ASP A 51 -7.34 -5.35 2.71
N GLN A 52 -6.53 -4.58 3.43
CA GLN A 52 -7.00 -3.67 4.46
C GLN A 52 -6.18 -2.38 4.53
N ILE A 53 -6.87 -1.28 4.80
CA ILE A 53 -6.24 0.03 5.09
C ILE A 53 -6.70 0.53 6.44
N GLY A 54 -5.88 1.36 7.07
CA GLY A 54 -6.26 1.91 8.35
C GLY A 54 -5.23 2.79 9.03
N LYS A 55 -5.68 3.61 9.97
CA LYS A 55 -4.79 4.55 10.68
C LYS A 55 -3.73 3.86 11.53
N ASN A 56 -4.04 2.65 12.00
CA ASN A 56 -3.11 1.79 12.70
C ASN A 56 -2.02 1.22 11.77
N ILE A 57 -2.26 1.17 10.46
CA ILE A 57 -1.28 0.75 9.45
C ILE A 57 -0.38 1.94 9.07
N SER A 58 -0.99 3.07 8.74
CA SER A 58 -0.28 4.32 8.46
C SER A 58 -1.21 5.50 8.72
N GLY A 59 -0.68 6.69 9.02
CA GLY A 59 -1.50 7.88 9.30
C GLY A 59 -2.51 8.23 8.21
N THR A 60 -2.19 7.87 6.95
CA THR A 60 -3.05 8.01 5.77
C THR A 60 -3.85 6.76 5.42
N GLY A 61 -3.86 5.70 6.22
CA GLY A 61 -4.50 4.43 5.90
C GLY A 61 -3.58 3.44 5.20
N MET A 62 -2.76 3.94 4.26
CA MET A 62 -1.68 3.22 3.57
C MET A 62 -0.43 4.07 3.62
N ASP A 63 0.74 3.45 3.69
CA ASP A 63 2.02 4.14 3.62
C ASP A 63 2.28 4.67 2.21
N THR A 64 2.31 5.99 2.09
CA THR A 64 2.49 6.70 0.81
C THR A 64 3.85 6.49 0.15
N ASN A 65 4.89 6.10 0.91
CA ASN A 65 6.19 5.75 0.34
C ASN A 65 6.15 4.34 -0.23
N THR A 66 5.57 3.38 0.50
CA THR A 66 5.42 1.98 0.06
C THR A 66 4.65 1.88 -1.26
N ILE A 67 3.56 2.64 -1.44
CA ILE A 67 2.76 2.63 -2.67
C ILE A 67 3.22 3.64 -3.73
N GLY A 68 4.32 4.36 -3.50
CA GLY A 68 4.85 5.36 -4.43
C GLY A 68 3.94 6.58 -4.68
N ARG A 69 2.94 6.82 -3.82
CA ARG A 69 1.96 7.92 -3.95
C ARG A 69 2.21 9.04 -2.94
N ARG A 70 3.27 9.81 -3.15
CA ARG A 70 3.62 10.95 -2.28
C ARG A 70 2.52 12.02 -2.23
N GLY A 71 2.37 12.66 -1.08
CA GLY A 71 1.41 13.76 -0.88
C GLY A 71 -0.04 13.29 -1.03
N SER A 72 -0.82 13.93 -1.90
CA SER A 72 -2.22 13.56 -2.13
C SER A 72 -2.42 12.35 -3.05
N GLY A 73 -1.35 11.75 -3.59
CA GLY A 73 -1.40 10.70 -4.61
C GLY A 73 -1.82 11.19 -6.00
N TYR A 74 -2.49 12.32 -6.11
CA TYR A 74 -2.72 13.03 -7.36
C TYR A 74 -1.50 13.86 -7.74
N ARG A 75 -1.06 13.76 -9.01
CA ARG A 75 0.01 14.58 -9.56
C ARG A 75 -0.47 16.03 -9.75
N LEU A 76 -0.52 16.77 -8.65
CA LEU A 76 -0.90 18.19 -8.62
C LEU A 76 0.30 19.12 -8.60
N VAL A 77 1.51 18.57 -8.59
CA VAL A 77 2.77 19.33 -8.64
C VAL A 77 3.49 18.97 -9.94
N PRO A 78 3.78 19.96 -10.81
CA PRO A 78 4.66 19.77 -11.96
C PRO A 78 6.02 19.26 -11.50
N ASP A 79 6.65 18.38 -12.30
CA ASP A 79 8.03 17.91 -12.09
C ASP A 79 8.31 17.09 -10.82
N ALA A 80 7.27 16.58 -10.13
CA ALA A 80 7.49 15.55 -9.12
C ALA A 80 8.11 14.30 -9.76
N GLU A 81 9.28 13.87 -9.25
CA GLU A 81 9.92 12.61 -9.62
C GLU A 81 8.92 11.45 -9.44
N VAL A 82 8.91 10.53 -10.39
CA VAL A 82 8.11 9.31 -10.28
C VAL A 82 8.74 8.46 -9.19
N ALA A 83 8.08 8.38 -8.03
CA ALA A 83 8.49 7.48 -6.97
C ALA A 83 8.36 6.02 -7.44
N LYS A 84 9.29 5.17 -7.00
CA LYS A 84 9.18 3.71 -7.18
C LYS A 84 8.62 3.08 -5.89
N PRO A 85 7.78 2.03 -5.98
CA PRO A 85 7.22 1.47 -7.22
C PRO A 85 6.28 2.47 -7.93
N PHE A 86 6.27 2.43 -9.26
CA PHE A 86 5.19 3.04 -10.02
C PHE A 86 3.99 2.09 -10.06
N ILE A 87 2.84 2.54 -9.55
CA ILE A 87 1.64 1.71 -9.46
C ILE A 87 0.51 2.30 -10.29
N TRP A 88 0.12 1.60 -11.36
CA TRP A 88 -0.94 2.06 -12.27
C TRP A 88 -2.29 2.12 -11.57
N ARG A 89 -2.69 1.04 -10.90
CA ARG A 89 -3.98 0.93 -10.21
C ARG A 89 -3.79 0.37 -8.81
N ILE A 90 -4.51 0.95 -7.86
CA ILE A 90 -4.64 0.42 -6.49
C ILE A 90 -6.10 0.06 -6.25
N PHE A 91 -6.34 -1.15 -5.79
CA PHE A 91 -7.63 -1.65 -5.32
C PHE A 91 -7.57 -1.92 -3.83
N VAL A 92 -8.45 -1.27 -3.05
CA VAL A 92 -8.53 -1.45 -1.59
C VAL A 92 -9.81 -2.17 -1.21
N ARG A 93 -9.66 -3.23 -0.40
CA ARG A 93 -10.73 -4.19 -0.11
C ARG A 93 -11.51 -3.93 1.18
N SER A 94 -10.87 -3.44 2.25
CA SER A 94 -11.54 -3.23 3.54
C SER A 94 -10.86 -2.17 4.43
N LEU A 95 -11.53 -1.80 5.52
CA LEU A 95 -10.95 -1.00 6.61
C LEU A 95 -10.60 -1.90 7.79
N THR A 96 -9.51 -1.57 8.47
CA THR A 96 -9.23 -2.17 9.76
C THR A 96 -10.27 -1.75 10.81
N PRO A 97 -10.69 -2.63 11.74
CA PRO A 97 -11.57 -2.27 12.84
C PRO A 97 -11.03 -1.11 13.69
N GLU A 98 -9.71 -1.04 13.87
CA GLU A 98 -9.02 -0.01 14.66
C GLU A 98 -9.12 1.39 14.03
N SER A 99 -9.50 1.49 12.76
CA SER A 99 -9.74 2.78 12.11
C SER A 99 -11.04 3.44 12.55
N CYS A 100 -11.95 2.71 13.21
CA CYS A 100 -13.25 3.18 13.63
C CYS A 100 -14.00 3.89 12.47
N GLY A 101 -13.97 3.29 11.28
CA GLY A 101 -14.60 3.84 10.06
C GLY A 101 -13.85 5.00 9.39
N ASN A 102 -12.71 5.45 9.91
CA ASN A 102 -11.98 6.58 9.32
C ASN A 102 -11.09 6.15 8.13
N ALA A 103 -11.54 6.44 6.92
CA ALA A 103 -10.89 6.04 5.67
C ALA A 103 -10.00 7.13 5.02
N ILE A 104 -9.23 7.89 5.82
CA ILE A 104 -8.53 9.14 5.42
C ILE A 104 -7.66 9.08 4.15
N GLY A 105 -7.22 7.92 3.66
CA GLY A 105 -6.50 7.79 2.39
C GLY A 105 -7.10 6.78 1.41
N ILE A 106 -8.39 6.50 1.52
CA ILE A 106 -9.09 5.70 0.50
C ILE A 106 -8.99 6.32 -0.90
N GLY A 107 -8.90 7.65 -0.99
CA GLY A 107 -8.74 8.37 -2.26
C GLY A 107 -7.37 8.21 -2.92
N LEU A 108 -6.44 7.50 -2.29
CA LEU A 108 -5.20 7.08 -2.93
C LEU A 108 -5.40 5.89 -3.87
N ALA A 109 -6.56 5.21 -3.80
CA ALA A 109 -6.91 4.08 -4.65
C ALA A 109 -7.78 4.47 -5.85
N GLU A 110 -7.82 3.62 -6.87
CA GLU A 110 -8.72 3.75 -8.03
C GLU A 110 -10.02 2.96 -7.83
N ALA A 111 -9.95 1.84 -7.10
CA ALA A 111 -11.10 0.98 -6.83
C ALA A 111 -11.24 0.64 -5.34
N THR A 112 -12.48 0.41 -4.94
CA THR A 112 -12.83 -0.20 -3.67
C THR A 112 -14.07 -1.08 -3.82
N THR A 113 -14.67 -1.49 -2.70
CA THR A 113 -15.87 -2.30 -2.65
C THR A 113 -17.01 -1.57 -1.95
N GLU A 114 -18.25 -1.92 -2.30
CA GLU A 114 -19.44 -1.37 -1.64
C GLU A 114 -19.44 -1.67 -0.13
N ARG A 115 -18.92 -2.84 0.27
CA ARG A 115 -18.74 -3.21 1.68
C ARG A 115 -17.82 -2.24 2.42
N LEU A 116 -16.70 -1.82 1.81
CA LEU A 116 -15.79 -0.86 2.45
C LEU A 116 -16.49 0.49 2.58
N LEU A 117 -17.16 0.96 1.52
CA LEU A 117 -17.90 2.23 1.58
C LEU A 117 -18.95 2.24 2.69
N ALA A 118 -19.65 1.13 2.92
CA ALA A 118 -20.62 0.98 3.99
C ALA A 118 -20.00 1.09 5.40
N ASP A 119 -18.72 0.75 5.55
CA ASP A 119 -17.98 0.82 6.82
C ASP A 119 -17.41 2.22 7.12
N ILE A 120 -17.50 3.18 6.18
CA ILE A 120 -16.93 4.52 6.34
C ILE A 120 -17.78 5.37 7.30
N ASP A 121 -17.15 5.86 8.36
CA ASP A 121 -17.65 7.00 9.13
C ASP A 121 -17.26 8.29 8.40
N THR A 122 -18.23 8.87 7.69
CA THR A 122 -18.02 10.08 6.89
C THR A 122 -17.68 11.32 7.73
N ASP A 123 -18.18 11.41 8.97
CA ASP A 123 -17.86 12.54 9.85
C ASP A 123 -16.41 12.45 10.33
N ALA A 124 -15.97 11.24 10.70
CA ALA A 124 -14.59 10.99 11.08
C ALA A 124 -13.64 11.22 9.89
N LEU A 125 -14.02 10.75 8.70
CA LEU A 125 -13.27 10.99 7.45
C LEU A 125 -13.12 12.49 7.20
N HIS A 126 -14.23 13.23 7.09
CA HIS A 126 -14.22 14.67 6.77
C HIS A 126 -13.46 15.50 7.80
N THR A 127 -13.72 15.26 9.09
CA THR A 127 -13.03 15.98 10.18
C THR A 127 -11.52 15.81 10.07
N ASN A 128 -11.07 14.57 9.85
CA ASN A 128 -9.66 14.29 9.71
C ASN A 128 -9.07 14.89 8.42
N SER A 129 -9.76 14.76 7.28
CA SER A 129 -9.31 15.35 6.01
C SER A 129 -9.15 16.86 6.07
N ILE A 130 -10.04 17.57 6.78
CA ILE A 130 -9.95 19.02 6.97
C ILE A 130 -8.79 19.37 7.90
N THR A 131 -8.71 18.73 9.07
CA THR A 131 -7.70 19.05 10.10
C THR A 131 -6.27 18.69 9.69
N SER A 132 -6.10 17.60 8.94
CA SER A 132 -4.83 17.18 8.34
C SER A 132 -4.49 17.92 7.04
N ARG A 133 -5.44 18.70 6.48
CA ARG A 133 -5.34 19.37 5.17
C ARG A 133 -5.18 18.40 3.98
N SER A 134 -5.56 17.13 4.14
CA SER A 134 -5.51 16.09 3.13
C SER A 134 -6.88 15.86 2.46
N VAL A 135 -7.49 16.92 1.96
CA VAL A 135 -8.88 16.88 1.42
C VAL A 135 -9.05 15.94 0.22
N LEU A 136 -8.00 15.77 -0.58
CA LEU A 136 -8.04 14.90 -1.76
C LEU A 136 -8.02 13.42 -1.40
N SER A 137 -7.42 13.08 -0.27
CA SER A 137 -7.32 11.71 0.23
C SER A 137 -8.69 11.16 0.69
N ALA A 138 -9.69 12.04 0.84
CA ALA A 138 -11.08 11.69 1.15
C ALA A 138 -11.94 11.33 -0.07
N LYS A 139 -11.42 11.50 -1.30
CA LYS A 139 -12.18 11.15 -2.51
C LYS A 139 -12.54 9.66 -2.48
N LEU A 140 -13.77 9.35 -2.81
CA LEU A 140 -14.21 7.95 -2.90
C LEU A 140 -13.82 7.38 -4.28
N PRO A 141 -13.13 6.23 -4.33
CA PRO A 141 -12.84 5.53 -5.57
C PRO A 141 -14.08 4.82 -6.14
N MET A 142 -13.96 4.20 -7.31
CA MET A 142 -15.04 3.39 -7.87
C MET A 142 -15.31 2.18 -6.97
N ALA A 143 -16.54 2.03 -6.50
CA ALA A 143 -16.94 0.88 -5.70
C ALA A 143 -17.56 -0.22 -6.56
N PHE A 144 -17.27 -1.47 -6.19
CA PHE A 144 -17.77 -2.67 -6.85
C PHE A 144 -18.38 -3.63 -5.82
N ASP A 145 -19.33 -4.45 -6.27
CA ASP A 145 -20.01 -5.42 -5.40
C ASP A 145 -19.08 -6.57 -4.95
N THR A 146 -18.07 -6.93 -5.76
CA THR A 146 -17.19 -8.08 -5.53
C THR A 146 -15.73 -7.76 -5.86
N ASP A 147 -14.80 -8.47 -5.22
CA ASP A 147 -13.36 -8.32 -5.54
C ASP A 147 -13.07 -8.69 -7.00
N ALA A 148 -13.72 -9.73 -7.52
CA ALA A 148 -13.57 -10.15 -8.91
C ALA A 148 -13.96 -9.05 -9.89
N ALA A 149 -15.07 -8.35 -9.65
CA ALA A 149 -15.51 -7.24 -10.50
C ALA A 149 -14.53 -6.06 -10.45
N ALA A 150 -14.03 -5.72 -9.25
CA ALA A 150 -13.03 -4.66 -9.08
C ALA A 150 -11.72 -4.99 -9.82
N VAL A 151 -11.20 -6.21 -9.63
CA VAL A 151 -9.98 -6.68 -10.30
C VAL A 151 -10.16 -6.63 -11.82
N GLN A 152 -11.25 -7.19 -12.36
CA GLN A 152 -11.53 -7.16 -13.80
C GLN A 152 -11.59 -5.74 -14.36
N ALA A 153 -12.28 -4.83 -13.67
CA ALA A 153 -12.39 -3.43 -14.11
C ALA A 153 -11.03 -2.71 -14.07
N MET A 154 -10.21 -2.97 -13.05
CA MET A 154 -8.89 -2.35 -12.94
C MET A 154 -7.94 -2.84 -14.02
N LEU A 155 -7.93 -4.15 -14.29
CA LEU A 155 -7.12 -4.73 -15.37
C LEU A 155 -7.58 -4.22 -16.75
N ALA A 156 -8.90 -4.14 -17.00
CA ALA A 156 -9.44 -3.60 -18.25
C ALA A 156 -9.14 -2.10 -18.47
N SER A 157 -8.72 -1.39 -17.43
CA SER A 157 -8.36 0.03 -17.50
C SER A 157 -6.87 0.28 -17.79
N LEU A 158 -6.06 -0.78 -17.88
CA LEU A 158 -4.63 -0.69 -18.19
C LEU A 158 -4.41 -0.41 -19.69
N PRO A 159 -3.26 0.21 -20.05
CA PRO A 159 -2.94 0.48 -21.45
C PRO A 159 -2.57 -0.77 -22.26
N ASP A 160 -2.00 -1.79 -21.63
CA ASP A 160 -1.71 -3.11 -22.21
C ASP A 160 -2.77 -4.10 -21.71
N ASP A 161 -3.43 -4.81 -22.63
CA ASP A 161 -4.49 -5.77 -22.34
C ASP A 161 -4.01 -7.22 -22.34
N ASP A 162 -2.71 -7.47 -22.56
CA ASP A 162 -2.12 -8.81 -22.54
C ASP A 162 -2.08 -9.40 -21.12
N PRO A 163 -2.94 -10.37 -20.78
CA PRO A 163 -3.03 -10.90 -19.42
C PRO A 163 -1.75 -11.60 -18.96
N ALA A 164 -0.91 -12.06 -19.90
CA ALA A 164 0.35 -12.74 -19.57
C ALA A 164 1.44 -11.78 -19.09
N LYS A 165 1.31 -10.47 -19.37
CA LYS A 165 2.26 -9.44 -18.95
C LYS A 165 1.86 -8.69 -17.69
N VAL A 166 0.59 -8.82 -17.28
CA VAL A 166 0.04 -8.04 -16.16
C VAL A 166 0.78 -8.36 -14.87
N ARG A 167 1.32 -7.32 -14.24
CA ARG A 167 2.07 -7.33 -12.98
C ARG A 167 1.12 -7.03 -11.83
N VAL A 168 0.49 -8.07 -11.29
CA VAL A 168 -0.40 -7.95 -10.13
C VAL A 168 0.39 -8.25 -8.87
N VAL A 169 0.24 -7.41 -7.86
CA VAL A 169 0.76 -7.66 -6.51
C VAL A 169 -0.39 -7.54 -5.54
N ARG A 170 -0.48 -8.45 -4.58
CA ARG A 170 -1.44 -8.37 -3.49
C ARG A 170 -0.72 -8.46 -2.16
N ILE A 171 -1.10 -7.54 -1.27
CA ILE A 171 -0.58 -7.43 0.09
C ILE A 171 -1.75 -7.35 1.07
N ARG A 172 -1.48 -7.76 2.31
CA ARG A 172 -2.42 -7.58 3.40
C ARG A 172 -2.62 -6.09 3.69
N ASP A 173 -1.51 -5.40 3.97
CA ASP A 173 -1.42 -3.97 4.17
C ASP A 173 0.01 -3.47 3.94
N THR A 174 0.20 -2.15 3.91
CA THR A 174 1.52 -1.54 3.68
C THR A 174 2.47 -1.62 4.87
N LEU A 175 1.97 -2.06 6.03
CA LEU A 175 2.76 -2.19 7.25
C LEU A 175 3.42 -3.58 7.31
N SER A 176 2.71 -4.60 6.83
CA SER A 176 3.09 -6.01 6.89
C SER A 176 3.43 -6.57 5.51
N LEU A 177 4.66 -6.33 5.02
CA LEU A 177 5.12 -6.76 3.69
C LEU A 177 5.89 -8.10 3.69
N GLY A 178 5.74 -8.92 4.74
CA GLY A 178 6.41 -10.22 4.83
C GLY A 178 5.84 -11.28 3.87
N LEU A 179 4.59 -11.12 3.43
CA LEU A 179 3.92 -12.00 2.49
C LEU A 179 3.30 -11.17 1.36
N LEU A 180 3.55 -11.60 0.12
CA LEU A 180 2.96 -11.02 -1.08
C LEU A 180 2.49 -12.15 -2.00
N GLU A 181 1.32 -11.99 -2.61
CA GLU A 181 0.97 -12.76 -3.81
C GLU A 181 1.33 -11.92 -5.03
N VAL A 182 1.94 -12.55 -6.04
CA VAL A 182 2.39 -11.88 -7.25
C VAL A 182 1.98 -12.67 -8.48
N SER A 183 1.67 -11.98 -9.57
CA SER A 183 1.35 -12.64 -10.83
C SER A 183 2.58 -13.31 -11.45
N ALA A 184 2.34 -14.30 -12.33
CA ALA A 184 3.39 -15.01 -13.04
C ALA A 184 4.30 -14.10 -13.90
N ALA A 185 3.82 -12.91 -14.27
CA ALA A 185 4.63 -11.90 -14.98
C ALA A 185 5.82 -11.40 -14.15
N LEU A 186 5.77 -11.55 -12.82
CA LEU A 186 6.81 -11.13 -11.88
C LEU A 186 7.76 -12.28 -11.49
N SER A 187 7.51 -13.52 -11.90
CA SER A 187 8.26 -14.70 -11.42
C SER A 187 9.77 -14.60 -11.67
N ALA A 188 10.19 -14.08 -12.84
CA ALA A 188 11.61 -13.90 -13.15
C ALA A 188 12.30 -12.88 -12.22
N GLU A 189 11.58 -11.83 -11.78
CA GLU A 189 12.10 -10.87 -10.80
C GLU A 189 12.17 -11.48 -9.41
N VAL A 190 11.15 -12.26 -9.03
CA VAL A 190 11.12 -12.98 -7.75
C VAL A 190 12.31 -13.93 -7.62
N GLU A 191 12.63 -14.68 -8.69
CA GLU A 191 13.74 -15.66 -8.70
C GLU A 191 15.12 -15.03 -8.46
N VAL A 192 15.33 -13.79 -8.90
CA VAL A 192 16.63 -13.11 -8.81
C VAL A 192 16.72 -12.11 -7.65
N HIS A 193 15.59 -11.77 -7.01
CA HIS A 193 15.56 -10.77 -5.95
C HIS A 193 16.00 -11.37 -4.60
N PRO A 194 17.06 -10.86 -3.96
CA PRO A 194 17.67 -11.49 -2.78
C PRO A 194 16.78 -11.52 -1.54
N ALA A 195 15.79 -10.63 -1.45
CA ALA A 195 14.84 -10.57 -0.34
C ALA A 195 13.53 -11.34 -0.59
N LEU A 196 13.36 -11.97 -1.76
CA LEU A 196 12.15 -12.71 -2.09
C LEU A 196 12.42 -14.22 -2.07
N HIS A 197 11.48 -14.97 -1.49
CA HIS A 197 11.53 -16.42 -1.40
C HIS A 197 10.19 -17.00 -1.85
N PRO A 198 10.14 -17.75 -2.97
CA PRO A 198 8.90 -18.39 -3.43
C PRO A 198 8.36 -19.37 -2.38
N LEU A 199 7.10 -19.22 -1.99
CA LEU A 199 6.43 -20.09 -1.01
C LEU A 199 5.51 -21.13 -1.64
N SER A 200 4.98 -20.85 -2.83
CA SER A 200 4.04 -21.70 -3.56
C SER A 200 4.36 -21.70 -5.06
N LYS A 201 3.65 -22.54 -5.81
CA LYS A 201 3.70 -22.55 -7.28
C LYS A 201 2.62 -21.63 -7.83
N ASP A 202 2.80 -21.24 -9.09
CA ASP A 202 1.81 -20.46 -9.84
C ASP A 202 0.45 -21.19 -9.86
N GLU A 203 -0.56 -20.51 -9.35
CA GLU A 203 -1.94 -20.97 -9.37
C GLU A 203 -2.88 -19.83 -9.81
N PRO A 204 -4.02 -20.14 -10.45
CA PRO A 204 -5.01 -19.11 -10.77
C PRO A 204 -5.50 -18.41 -9.50
N MET A 205 -5.71 -17.09 -9.59
CA MET A 205 -6.33 -16.30 -8.53
C MET A 205 -7.71 -16.90 -8.18
N GLN A 206 -7.89 -17.25 -6.91
CA GLN A 206 -9.09 -17.92 -6.41
C GLN A 206 -10.07 -16.93 -5.81
N PHE A 207 -11.34 -17.05 -6.17
CA PHE A 207 -12.45 -16.31 -5.57
C PHE A 207 -13.43 -17.30 -4.96
N ASP A 208 -14.09 -16.90 -3.87
CA ASP A 208 -15.19 -17.65 -3.29
C ASP A 208 -16.48 -17.58 -4.16
N ASP A 209 -17.53 -18.30 -3.75
CA ASP A 209 -18.83 -18.31 -4.44
C ASP A 209 -19.50 -16.93 -4.51
N SER A 210 -19.06 -15.98 -3.69
CA SER A 210 -19.53 -14.59 -3.68
C SER A 210 -18.64 -13.67 -4.52
N GLY A 211 -17.61 -14.19 -5.19
CA GLY A 211 -16.68 -13.44 -6.03
C GLY A 211 -15.62 -12.65 -5.25
N ASN A 212 -15.34 -13.03 -4.00
CA ASN A 212 -14.36 -12.35 -3.14
C ASN A 212 -13.10 -13.18 -2.92
N LEU A 213 -11.97 -12.50 -2.77
CA LEU A 213 -10.71 -13.15 -2.42
C LEU A 213 -10.76 -13.60 -0.95
N ALA A 214 -10.05 -14.68 -0.61
CA ALA A 214 -9.79 -15.01 0.80
C ALA A 214 -9.00 -13.88 1.49
N VAL A 215 -8.84 -13.90 2.80
CA VAL A 215 -7.90 -12.98 3.48
C VAL A 215 -6.47 -13.47 3.24
N LEU A 216 -5.54 -12.56 2.98
CA LEU A 216 -4.12 -12.89 2.96
C LEU A 216 -3.63 -12.95 4.43
N ASP A 217 -3.21 -14.13 4.88
CA ASP A 217 -2.80 -14.38 6.27
C ASP A 217 -1.46 -13.70 6.62
#